data_AF-A0A352EVT5-F1
#
_entry.id   AF-A0A352EVT5-F1
#
_cell.length_a   1.000
_cell.length_b   1.000
_cell.length_c   1.000
_cell.angle_alpha   90.00
_cell.angle_beta   90.00
_cell.angle_gamma   90.00
#
_symmetry.space_group_name_H-M   'P 1'
#
loop_
_entity.id
_entity.type
_entity.pdbx_description
1 polymer ?
#
loop_
_entity_poly.entity_id
_entity_poly.type
_entity_poly.pdbx_seq_one_letter_code
_entity_poly.pdbx_strand_id
1 'polypeptide(L)'
;MKRGSTIFLQVIIVLLGVGVLALLLWEPQVEGRNVNATLFEIYFKDPFLAYIYLAFVPFFVGLTRAFKILGYAGRNEIFSQRSVRALRIIK
;
A
#
# COMPACT_ATOMS: atom_id res chain seq x y z
N MET A 1 13.74 5.39 18.10
CA MET A 1 14.51 4.33 17.39
C MET A 1 15.78 4.95 16.81
N LYS A 2 16.84 4.18 16.55
CA LYS A 2 18.01 4.72 15.82
C LYS A 2 17.56 5.16 14.42
N ARG A 3 17.97 6.36 13.99
CA ARG A 3 17.57 6.98 12.70
C ARG A 3 17.80 6.04 11.51
N GLY A 4 18.90 5.29 11.52
CA GLY A 4 19.20 4.29 10.48
C GLY A 4 18.15 3.16 10.40
N SER A 5 17.73 2.61 11.54
CA SER A 5 16.70 1.55 11.59
C SER A 5 15.35 2.04 11.08
N THR A 6 14.99 3.30 11.36
CA THR A 6 13.77 3.92 10.84
C THR A 6 13.78 4.05 9.32
N ILE A 7 14.88 4.56 8.76
CA ILE A 7 15.02 4.72 7.30
C ILE A 7 14.95 3.35 6.60
N PHE A 8 15.63 2.34 7.16
CA PHE A 8 15.57 0.98 6.64
C PHE A 8 14.13 0.43 6.58
N LEU A 9 13.36 0.59 7.65
CA LEU A 9 11.96 0.16 7.68
C LEU A 9 11.07 0.96 6.72
N GLN A 10 11.33 2.26 6.56
CA GLN A 10 10.61 3.08 5.58
C GLN A 10 10.88 2.61 4.14
N VAL A 11 12.10 2.21 3.82
CA VAL A 11 12.43 1.61 2.52
C VAL A 11 11.67 0.30 2.32
N ILE A 12 11.62 -0.58 3.32
CA ILE A 12 10.84 -1.83 3.24
C ILE A 12 9.36 -1.54 2.96
N ILE A 13 8.75 -0.56 3.64
CA ILE A 13 7.36 -0.17 3.40
C ILE A 13 7.13 0.25 1.94
N VAL A 14 8.06 1.04 1.38
CA VAL A 14 7.96 1.48 -0.02
C VAL A 14 8.11 0.28 -0.97
N LEU A 15 9.07 -0.61 -0.73
CA LEU A 15 9.26 -1.81 -1.54
C LEU A 15 8.02 -2.73 -1.51
N LEU A 16 7.39 -2.91 -0.34
CA LEU A 16 6.14 -3.64 -0.22
C LEU A 16 5.01 -2.99 -1.02
N GLY A 17 4.87 -1.67 -0.93
CA GLY A 17 3.88 -0.93 -1.72
C GLY A 17 4.08 -1.10 -3.23
N VAL A 18 5.32 -0.98 -3.71
CA VAL A 18 5.67 -1.18 -5.12
C VAL A 18 5.42 -2.63 -5.57
N GLY A 19 5.84 -3.61 -4.76
CA GLY A 19 5.64 -5.02 -5.06
C GLY A 19 4.16 -5.39 -5.19
N VAL A 20 3.33 -4.95 -4.23
CA VAL A 20 1.88 -5.18 -4.28
C VAL A 20 1.25 -4.47 -5.48
N LEU A 21 1.65 -3.23 -5.77
CA LEU A 21 1.14 -2.50 -6.94
C LEU A 21 1.51 -3.21 -8.26
N ALA A 22 2.75 -3.69 -8.38
CA ALA A 22 3.19 -4.44 -9.55
C ALA A 22 2.38 -5.72 -9.74
N LEU A 23 2.15 -6.48 -8.67
CA LEU A 23 1.31 -7.67 -8.70
C LEU A 23 -0.14 -7.34 -9.09
N LEU A 24 -0.72 -6.29 -8.53
CA LEU A 24 -2.08 -5.84 -8.86
C LEU A 24 -2.28 -5.51 -10.33
N LEU A 25 -1.25 -4.94 -10.99
CA LEU A 25 -1.31 -4.57 -12.40
C LEU A 25 -1.04 -5.75 -13.32
N TRP A 26 -0.14 -6.66 -12.90
CA TRP A 26 0.31 -7.79 -13.70
C TRP A 26 -0.64 -8.99 -13.65
N GLU A 27 -1.12 -9.34 -12.46
CA GLU A 27 -1.90 -10.58 -12.21
C GLU A 27 -3.17 -10.70 -13.10
N PRO A 28 -3.97 -9.63 -13.32
CA PRO A 28 -5.15 -9.72 -14.18
C PRO A 28 -4.84 -10.06 -15.64
N GLN A 29 -3.59 -9.89 -16.09
CA GLN A 29 -3.18 -10.21 -17.46
C GLN A 29 -2.78 -11.68 -17.62
N VAL A 30 -2.45 -12.36 -16.52
CA VAL A 30 -1.98 -13.74 -16.52
C VAL A 30 -2.98 -14.70 -15.89
N GLU A 31 -4.02 -14.20 -15.23
CA GLU A 31 -5.07 -15.04 -14.66
C GLU A 31 -5.85 -15.79 -15.76
N GLY A 32 -6.17 -17.06 -15.50
CA GLY A 32 -6.82 -17.93 -16.48
C GLY A 32 -8.20 -17.46 -16.94
N ARG A 33 -8.87 -16.61 -16.14
CA ARG A 33 -10.14 -15.97 -16.49
C ARG A 33 -10.00 -15.06 -17.72
N ASN A 34 -8.84 -14.44 -17.90
CA ASN A 34 -8.58 -13.43 -18.92
C ASN A 34 -7.70 -13.95 -20.07
N VAL A 35 -7.51 -15.26 -20.20
CA VAL A 35 -6.55 -15.87 -21.14
C VAL A 35 -6.81 -15.51 -22.62
N ASN A 36 -8.04 -15.13 -22.97
CA ASN A 36 -8.44 -14.68 -24.30
C ASN A 36 -9.05 -13.26 -24.31
N ALA A 37 -8.96 -12.53 -23.19
CA ALA A 37 -9.55 -11.21 -23.05
C ALA A 37 -8.59 -10.14 -23.60
N THR A 38 -9.15 -9.13 -24.26
CA THR A 38 -8.38 -7.92 -24.59
C THR A 38 -8.14 -7.08 -23.33
N LEU A 39 -7.12 -6.20 -23.33
CA LEU A 39 -6.90 -5.27 -22.22
C LEU A 39 -8.15 -4.47 -21.87
N PHE A 40 -8.95 -4.08 -22.87
CA PHE A 40 -10.19 -3.36 -22.62
C PHE A 40 -11.20 -4.20 -21.84
N GLU A 41 -11.31 -5.49 -22.15
CA GLU A 41 -12.24 -6.39 -21.46
C GLU A 41 -11.82 -6.65 -20.02
N ILE A 42 -10.52 -6.84 -19.80
CA ILE A 42 -9.94 -7.03 -18.46
C ILE A 42 -10.24 -5.83 -17.57
N TYR A 43 -9.98 -4.60 -18.02
CA TYR A 43 -10.07 -3.43 -17.15
C TYR A 43 -11.42 -2.70 -17.15
N PHE A 44 -12.24 -2.87 -18.19
CA PHE A 44 -13.50 -2.11 -18.34
C PHE A 44 -14.76 -2.99 -18.41
N LYS A 45 -14.63 -4.28 -18.75
CA LYS A 45 -15.78 -5.21 -18.75
C LYS A 45 -15.79 -6.17 -17.58
N ASP A 46 -14.76 -6.16 -16.72
CA ASP A 46 -14.74 -6.93 -15.49
C ASP A 46 -14.97 -6.05 -14.24
N PRO A 47 -16.20 -5.94 -13.73
CA PRO A 47 -16.47 -5.18 -12.52
C PRO A 47 -15.81 -5.80 -11.28
N PHE A 48 -15.53 -7.11 -11.28
CA PHE A 48 -14.86 -7.77 -10.15
C PHE A 48 -13.45 -7.23 -9.93
N LEU A 49 -12.70 -7.00 -11.02
CA LEU A 49 -11.37 -6.41 -10.95
C LEU A 49 -11.38 -5.00 -10.32
N ALA A 50 -12.40 -4.20 -10.66
CA ALA A 50 -12.58 -2.89 -10.04
C ALA A 50 -12.83 -2.98 -8.52
N TYR A 51 -13.60 -3.96 -8.04
CA TYR A 51 -13.79 -4.20 -6.61
C TYR A 51 -12.49 -4.61 -5.91
N ILE A 52 -11.66 -5.44 -6.54
CA ILE A 52 -10.34 -5.80 -6.01
C ILE A 52 -9.48 -4.54 -5.86
N TYR A 53 -9.37 -3.72 -6.89
CA TYR A 53 -8.57 -2.49 -6.83
C TYR A 53 -9.06 -1.53 -5.75
N LEU A 54 -10.38 -1.39 -5.60
CA LEU A 54 -10.97 -0.59 -4.54
C LEU A 54 -10.67 -1.15 -3.15
N ALA A 55 -10.68 -2.48 -2.99
CA ALA A 55 -10.36 -3.15 -1.73
C ALA A 55 -8.91 -2.95 -1.27
N PHE A 56 -7.98 -2.65 -2.20
CA PHE A 56 -6.58 -2.34 -1.85
C PHE A 56 -6.35 -0.87 -1.44
N VAL A 57 -7.32 0.03 -1.62
CA VAL A 57 -7.22 1.42 -1.13
C VAL A 57 -6.84 1.50 0.35
N PRO A 58 -7.54 0.83 1.30
CA PRO A 58 -7.16 0.88 2.71
C PRO A 58 -5.75 0.34 2.99
N PHE A 59 -5.26 -0.63 2.21
CA PHE A 59 -3.89 -1.14 2.32
C PHE A 59 -2.85 -0.05 2.02
N PHE A 60 -2.98 0.67 0.91
CA PHE A 60 -2.06 1.77 0.56
C PHE A 60 -2.17 2.97 1.50
N VAL A 61 -3.38 3.25 2.01
CA VAL A 61 -3.57 4.23 3.09
C VAL A 61 -2.79 3.79 4.33
N GLY A 62 -2.89 2.52 4.72
CA GLY A 62 -2.14 1.94 5.83
C GLY A 62 -0.63 2.07 5.68
N LEU A 63 -0.07 1.72 4.51
CA LEU A 63 1.36 1.89 4.21
C LEU A 63 1.81 3.35 4.36
N THR A 64 1.03 4.28 3.84
CA THR A 64 1.33 5.72 3.93
C THR A 64 1.33 6.20 5.40
N ARG A 65 0.41 5.69 6.22
CA ARG A 65 0.34 6.02 7.65
C ARG A 65 1.51 5.42 8.42
N ALA A 66 1.83 4.15 8.17
CA ALA A 66 2.98 3.47 8.76
C ALA A 66 4.30 4.17 8.44
N PHE A 67 4.49 4.61 7.18
CA PHE A 67 5.64 5.40 6.77
C PHE A 67 5.79 6.70 7.60
N LYS A 68 4.68 7.42 7.82
CA LYS A 68 4.68 8.66 8.62
C LYS A 68 4.98 8.39 10.10
N ILE A 69 4.39 7.35 10.68
CA ILE A 69 4.63 6.96 12.08
C ILE A 69 6.10 6.61 12.31
N LEU A 70 6.70 5.82 11.41
CA LEU A 70 8.13 5.54 11.46
C LEU A 70 8.95 6.83 11.38
N GLY A 71 8.60 7.75 10.48
CA GLY A 71 9.26 9.05 10.38
C GLY A 71 9.22 9.86 11.69
N TYR A 72 8.07 9.88 12.37
CA TYR A 72 7.97 10.48 13.70
C TYR A 72 8.81 9.73 14.75
N ALA A 73 8.88 8.40 14.66
CA ALA A 73 9.68 7.55 15.56
C ALA A 73 11.20 7.71 15.41
N GLY A 74 11.67 8.03 14.21
CA GLY A 74 13.06 8.39 13.95
C GLY A 74 13.45 9.77 14.49
N ARG A 75 12.47 10.66 14.69
CA ARG A 75 12.66 12.02 15.24
C ARG A 75 12.40 12.14 16.74
N ASN A 76 12.12 11.02 17.43
CA ASN A 76 11.65 10.99 18.82
C ASN A 76 10.33 11.76 19.06
N GLU A 77 9.51 11.98 18.02
CA GLU A 77 8.24 12.70 18.08
C GLU A 77 7.03 11.75 18.21
N ILE A 78 7.23 10.54 18.74
CA ILE A 78 6.21 9.46 18.80
C ILE A 78 4.98 9.87 19.62
N PHE A 79 5.16 10.73 20.62
CA PHE A 79 4.07 11.26 21.46
C PHE A 79 3.52 12.60 20.98
N SER A 80 3.96 13.10 19.83
CA SER A 80 3.38 14.32 19.27
C SER A 80 1.91 14.11 18.91
N GLN A 81 1.11 15.18 18.98
CA GLN A 81 -0.29 15.18 18.55
C GLN A 81 -0.47 14.62 17.12
N ARG A 82 0.53 14.82 16.24
CA ARG A 82 0.54 14.29 14.87
C ARG A 82 0.68 12.76 14.84
N SER A 83 1.56 12.21 15.68
CA SER A 83 1.77 10.76 15.81
C SER A 83 0.56 10.06 16.44
N VAL A 84 -0.02 10.63 17.50
CA VAL A 84 -1.23 10.09 18.15
C VAL A 84 -2.41 10.07 17.19
N ARG A 85 -2.59 11.13 16.38
CA ARG A 85 -3.63 11.19 15.34
C ARG A 85 -3.39 10.15 14.23
N ALA A 86 -2.14 9.91 13.84
CA ALA A 86 -1.82 8.88 12.86
C ALA A 86 -2.10 7.47 13.41
N LEU A 87 -1.78 7.20 14.68
CA LEU A 87 -2.04 5.92 15.34
C LEU A 87 -3.53 5.64 15.49
N ARG A 88 -4.33 6.66 15.81
CA ARG A 88 -5.80 6.55 15.99
C ARG A 88 -6.55 6.16 14.72
N ILE A 89 -5.95 6.38 13.54
CA ILE A 89 -6.54 6.02 12.25
C ILE A 89 -6.23 4.56 11.87
N ILE A 90 -5.20 3.95 12.49
CA ILE A 90 -4.82 2.55 12.23
C ILE A 90 -5.54 1.56 13.16
N LYS A 91 -6.08 2.04 14.29
CA LYS A 91 -6.91 1.23 15.18
C LYS A 91 -8.29 1.00 14.58
#